data_AF-A0A1I1EYS2-F1
#
_entry.id   AF-A0A1I1EYS2-F1
#
_cell.length_a   1.000
_cell.length_b   1.000
_cell.length_c   1.000
_cell.angle_alpha   90.00
_cell.angle_beta   90.00
_cell.angle_gamma   90.00
#
_symmetry.space_group_name_H-M   'P 1'
#
loop_
_entity.id
_entity.type
_entity.pdbx_description
1 polymer ?
#
loop_
_entity_poly.entity_id
_entity_poly.type
_entity_poly.pdbx_seq_one_letter_code
_entity_poly.pdbx_strand_id
1 'polypeptide(L)'
;MHKTKKEDKLIVGMELSFPPFEMRDTNGNPKGISVDLAHSLGEYLGKEVEIKHIAWNGLITSLQTKKIDLITSSMAIIEARKEKVDFSDPYAHTVIAALVYRDSPVKKSSDLNHPERTLALRQGTTSYFFALDQFPESKKNSFATETPAITEVIQGKANAFLYDWLSVYKLY
;
A
#
# COMPACT_ATOMS: atom_id res chain seq x y z
N MET A 1 -39.37 18.71 -10.62
CA MET A 1 -38.29 18.15 -11.45
C MET A 1 -37.01 18.93 -11.16
N HIS A 2 -36.17 18.44 -10.24
CA HIS A 2 -34.93 19.11 -9.83
C HIS A 2 -33.73 18.34 -10.41
N LYS A 3 -32.80 19.11 -10.98
CA LYS A 3 -31.57 18.72 -11.68
C LYS A 3 -30.79 17.60 -10.95
N THR A 4 -30.52 16.50 -11.65
CA THR A 4 -29.56 15.45 -11.27
C THR A 4 -28.16 16.03 -11.18
N LYS A 5 -27.75 16.33 -9.94
CA LYS A 5 -26.44 16.86 -9.57
C LYS A 5 -25.40 15.73 -9.49
N LYS A 6 -24.14 16.13 -9.38
CA LYS A 6 -22.95 15.41 -8.90
C LYS A 6 -23.12 14.68 -7.54
N GLU A 7 -24.35 14.39 -7.10
CA GLU A 7 -24.75 13.90 -5.77
C GLU A 7 -24.90 12.37 -5.68
N ASP A 8 -24.92 11.63 -6.81
CA ASP A 8 -25.27 10.20 -6.80
C ASP A 8 -24.10 9.22 -6.66
N LYS A 9 -22.83 9.68 -6.80
CA LYS A 9 -21.64 8.81 -6.73
C LYS A 9 -20.74 9.11 -5.54
N LEU A 10 -20.20 8.06 -4.93
CA LEU A 10 -19.07 8.09 -4.00
C LEU A 10 -17.81 7.71 -4.77
N ILE A 11 -16.90 8.66 -4.97
CA ILE A 11 -15.65 8.43 -5.73
C ILE A 11 -14.56 7.95 -4.77
N VAL A 12 -14.14 6.71 -4.90
CA VAL A 12 -13.18 6.07 -3.99
C VAL A 12 -11.84 5.87 -4.71
N GLY A 13 -10.77 6.45 -4.17
CA GLY A 13 -9.42 6.29 -4.67
C GLY A 13 -8.69 5.12 -4.01
N MET A 14 -8.06 4.27 -4.81
CA MET A 14 -7.18 3.22 -4.32
C MET A 14 -6.13 2.81 -5.35
N GLU A 15 -5.03 2.22 -4.88
CA GLU A 15 -4.03 1.64 -5.77
C GLU A 15 -4.24 0.11 -5.88
N LEU A 16 -4.61 -0.38 -7.07
CA LEU A 16 -5.04 -1.75 -7.28
C LEU A 16 -3.85 -2.71 -7.47
N SER A 17 -2.88 -2.65 -6.56
CA SER A 17 -1.63 -3.43 -6.56
C SER A 17 -1.28 -4.07 -5.22
N PHE A 18 -2.22 -4.10 -4.27
CA PHE A 18 -2.02 -4.63 -2.93
C PHE A 18 -3.00 -5.78 -2.60
N PRO A 19 -2.81 -6.98 -3.20
CA PRO A 19 -3.66 -8.14 -2.90
C PRO A 19 -3.45 -8.65 -1.46
N PRO A 20 -4.49 -9.16 -0.78
CA PRO A 20 -5.87 -9.35 -1.26
C PRO A 20 -6.79 -8.11 -1.07
N PHE A 21 -6.27 -6.98 -0.63
CA PHE A 21 -7.10 -5.84 -0.22
C PHE A 21 -7.59 -5.01 -1.41
N GLU A 22 -6.68 -4.54 -2.25
CA GLU A 22 -7.04 -3.78 -3.44
C GLU A 22 -6.19 -4.27 -4.63
N MET A 23 -6.84 -4.95 -5.57
CA MET A 23 -6.19 -5.57 -6.71
C MET A 23 -7.10 -5.50 -7.95
N ARG A 24 -6.61 -6.03 -9.06
CA ARG A 24 -7.41 -6.26 -10.25
C ARG A 24 -7.74 -7.73 -10.40
N ASP A 25 -8.95 -8.04 -10.83
CA ASP A 25 -9.30 -9.37 -11.31
C ASP A 25 -8.65 -9.66 -12.68
N THR A 26 -8.90 -10.85 -13.24
CA THR A 26 -8.36 -11.26 -14.55
C THR A 26 -8.87 -10.41 -15.71
N ASN A 27 -9.98 -9.70 -15.53
CA ASN A 27 -10.57 -8.81 -16.52
C ASN A 27 -10.11 -7.35 -16.33
N GLY A 28 -9.28 -7.08 -15.32
CA GLY A 28 -8.78 -5.74 -15.00
C GLY A 28 -9.68 -4.92 -14.06
N ASN A 29 -10.80 -5.48 -13.60
CA ASN A 29 -11.75 -4.79 -12.71
C ASN A 29 -11.20 -4.73 -11.28
N PRO A 30 -11.53 -3.67 -10.51
CA PRO A 30 -11.22 -3.64 -9.08
C PRO A 30 -11.79 -4.86 -8.35
N LYS A 31 -10.97 -5.48 -7.51
CA LYS A 31 -11.36 -6.60 -6.64
C LYS A 31 -10.55 -6.58 -5.34
N GLY A 32 -11.12 -7.11 -4.26
CA GLY A 32 -10.43 -7.32 -2.99
C GLY A 32 -11.21 -6.77 -1.80
N ILE A 33 -10.67 -6.97 -0.60
CA ILE A 33 -11.33 -6.61 0.67
C ILE A 33 -11.66 -5.10 0.73
N SER A 34 -10.74 -4.22 0.34
CA SER A 34 -10.95 -2.77 0.34
C SER A 34 -11.96 -2.34 -0.72
N VAL A 35 -12.05 -3.07 -1.84
CA VAL A 35 -13.05 -2.86 -2.89
C VAL A 35 -14.44 -3.22 -2.36
N ASP A 36 -14.57 -4.39 -1.73
CA ASP A 36 -15.82 -4.85 -1.14
C ASP A 36 -16.27 -3.90 -0.02
N LEU A 37 -15.35 -3.42 0.82
CA LEU A 37 -15.62 -2.42 1.86
C LEU A 37 -16.14 -1.10 1.27
N ALA A 38 -15.52 -0.61 0.19
CA ALA A 38 -15.96 0.60 -0.49
C ALA A 38 -17.40 0.46 -1.02
N HIS A 39 -17.72 -0.69 -1.64
CA HIS A 39 -19.05 -1.00 -2.12
C HIS A 39 -20.09 -1.09 -0.99
N SER A 40 -19.79 -1.79 0.11
CA SER A 40 -20.68 -1.85 1.28
C SER A 40 -20.93 -0.48 1.91
N LEU A 41 -19.93 0.41 1.93
CA LEU A 41 -20.12 1.79 2.37
C LEU A 41 -21.03 2.56 1.41
N GLY A 42 -20.87 2.40 0.10
CA GLY A 42 -21.76 3.00 -0.89
C GLY A 42 -23.21 2.56 -0.73
N GLU A 43 -23.44 1.26 -0.54
CA GLU A 43 -24.77 0.69 -0.27
C GLU A 43 -25.40 1.30 0.99
N TYR A 44 -24.64 1.37 2.09
CA TYR A 44 -25.09 1.98 3.34
C TYR A 44 -25.47 3.47 3.17
N LEU A 45 -24.72 4.20 2.33
CA LEU A 45 -24.94 5.61 2.04
C LEU A 45 -26.00 5.86 0.95
N GLY A 46 -26.49 4.81 0.28
CA GLY A 46 -27.37 4.95 -0.89
C GLY A 46 -26.69 5.62 -2.09
N LYS A 47 -25.38 5.40 -2.28
CA LYS A 47 -24.56 5.99 -3.35
C LYS A 47 -23.93 4.93 -4.25
N GLU A 48 -23.88 5.20 -5.55
CA GLU A 48 -23.11 4.38 -6.49
C GLU A 48 -21.61 4.59 -6.25
N VAL A 49 -20.81 3.52 -6.21
CA VAL A 49 -19.37 3.62 -5.96
C VAL A 49 -18.62 3.65 -7.29
N GLU A 50 -17.81 4.70 -7.48
CA GLU A 50 -16.85 4.79 -8.58
C GLU A 50 -15.43 4.60 -8.04
N ILE A 51 -14.80 3.49 -8.38
CA ILE A 51 -13.43 3.21 -7.97
C ILE A 51 -12.45 3.81 -8.98
N LYS A 52 -11.56 4.68 -8.48
CA LYS A 52 -10.46 5.27 -9.26
C LYS A 52 -9.14 4.65 -8.86
N HIS A 53 -8.52 3.98 -9.82
CA HIS A 53 -7.12 3.58 -9.68
C HIS A 53 -6.21 4.80 -9.68
N ILE A 54 -5.46 4.99 -8.59
CA ILE A 54 -4.53 6.10 -8.41
C ILE A 54 -3.24 5.52 -7.83
N ALA A 55 -2.09 5.89 -8.40
CA ALA A 55 -0.79 5.51 -7.85
C ALA A 55 -0.64 6.01 -6.41
N TRP A 56 -0.03 5.22 -5.53
CA TRP A 56 0.07 5.46 -4.09
C TRP A 56 0.42 6.90 -3.70
N ASN A 57 1.48 7.43 -4.31
CA ASN A 57 1.99 8.77 -4.03
C ASN A 57 0.98 9.89 -4.35
N GLY A 58 -0.02 9.62 -5.21
CA GLY A 58 -1.05 10.57 -5.62
C GLY A 58 -2.34 10.50 -4.80
N LEU A 59 -2.51 9.52 -3.90
CA LEU A 59 -3.79 9.30 -3.19
C LEU A 59 -4.17 10.49 -2.30
N ILE A 60 -3.28 10.89 -1.38
CA ILE A 60 -3.53 12.00 -0.45
C ILE A 60 -3.80 13.30 -1.21
N THR A 61 -3.01 13.61 -2.22
CA THR A 61 -3.22 14.80 -3.06
C THR A 61 -4.56 14.75 -3.80
N SER A 62 -4.97 13.57 -4.28
CA SER A 62 -6.27 13.42 -4.95
C SER A 62 -7.44 13.66 -4.01
N LEU A 63 -7.32 13.26 -2.74
CA LEU A 63 -8.31 13.55 -1.70
C LEU A 63 -8.33 15.05 -1.38
N GLN A 64 -7.18 15.66 -1.12
CA GLN A 64 -7.07 17.10 -0.81
C GLN A 64 -7.58 18.00 -1.93
N THR A 65 -7.37 17.59 -3.19
CA THR A 65 -7.86 18.31 -4.38
C THR A 65 -9.30 17.95 -4.76
N LYS A 66 -10.00 17.16 -3.93
CA LYS A 66 -11.40 16.75 -4.12
C LYS A 66 -11.66 16.03 -5.45
N LYS A 67 -10.66 15.30 -5.97
CA LYS A 67 -10.79 14.42 -7.15
C LYS A 67 -11.41 13.07 -6.80
N ILE A 68 -11.29 12.69 -5.53
CA ILE A 68 -11.91 11.53 -4.86
C ILE A 68 -12.49 12.00 -3.53
N ASP A 69 -13.43 11.25 -3.00
CA ASP A 69 -14.12 11.53 -1.73
C ASP A 69 -13.54 10.71 -0.56
N LEU A 70 -12.96 9.54 -0.86
CA LEU A 70 -12.42 8.61 0.13
C LEU A 70 -11.21 7.87 -0.41
N ILE A 71 -10.28 7.49 0.47
CA ILE A 71 -9.19 6.55 0.17
C ILE A 71 -9.46 5.23 0.88
N THR A 72 -9.52 4.12 0.13
CA THR A 72 -9.58 2.75 0.66
C THR A 72 -8.44 1.92 0.06
N SER A 73 -7.22 2.24 0.47
CA SER A 73 -6.00 1.63 -0.08
C SER A 73 -5.05 1.16 1.02
N SER A 74 -5.54 0.44 2.03
CA SER A 74 -4.71 -0.11 3.12
C SER A 74 -3.74 0.91 3.74
N MET A 75 -4.15 2.17 3.84
CA MET A 75 -3.25 3.26 4.20
C MET A 75 -2.99 3.27 5.70
N ALA A 76 -1.79 2.84 6.08
CA ALA A 76 -1.36 2.88 7.48
C ALA A 76 -1.47 4.29 8.07
N ILE A 77 -2.01 4.36 9.29
CA ILE A 77 -2.21 5.59 10.04
C ILE A 77 -0.86 6.00 10.67
N ILE A 78 -0.31 7.13 10.22
CA ILE A 78 0.89 7.75 10.80
C ILE A 78 0.69 9.26 10.93
N GLU A 79 1.41 9.90 11.86
CA GLU A 79 1.23 11.32 12.19
C GLU A 79 1.36 12.24 10.96
N ALA A 80 2.40 12.04 10.14
CA ALA A 80 2.60 12.81 8.91
C ALA A 80 1.44 12.72 7.88
N ARG A 81 0.58 11.68 7.97
CA ARG A 81 -0.63 11.57 7.15
C ARG A 81 -1.84 12.18 7.84
N LYS A 82 -1.98 11.99 9.16
CA LYS A 82 -3.03 12.64 9.98
C LYS A 82 -2.99 14.16 9.89
N GLU A 83 -1.80 14.74 9.76
CA GLU A 83 -1.64 16.19 9.52
C GLU A 83 -2.28 16.66 8.20
N LYS A 84 -2.53 15.75 7.26
CA LYS A 84 -2.97 16.06 5.89
C LYS A 84 -4.40 15.65 5.61
N VAL A 85 -4.88 14.58 6.25
CA VAL A 85 -6.19 13.95 6.03
C VAL A 85 -6.68 13.29 7.31
N ASP A 86 -8.00 13.24 7.48
CA ASP A 86 -8.63 12.46 8.54
C ASP A 86 -8.65 10.96 8.21
N PHE A 87 -8.65 10.12 9.24
CA PHE A 87 -8.75 8.67 9.13
C PHE A 87 -10.02 8.18 9.81
N SER A 88 -10.60 7.10 9.28
CA SER A 88 -11.60 6.31 9.98
C SER A 88 -10.98 5.55 11.16
N ASP A 89 -11.82 4.85 11.91
CA ASP A 89 -11.35 3.75 12.73
C ASP A 89 -10.61 2.71 11.86
N PRO A 90 -9.53 2.10 12.36
CA PRO A 90 -8.77 1.11 11.62
C PRO A 90 -9.59 -0.17 11.40
N TYR A 91 -9.56 -0.72 10.18
CA TYR A 91 -10.22 -1.99 9.85
C TYR A 91 -9.27 -3.18 9.71
N ALA A 92 -7.95 -2.94 9.80
CA ALA A 92 -6.92 -3.97 9.72
C ALA A 92 -5.67 -3.57 10.51
N HIS A 93 -4.93 -4.58 10.97
CA HIS A 93 -3.62 -4.42 11.60
C HIS A 93 -2.58 -5.27 10.87
N THR A 94 -1.37 -4.75 10.75
CA THR A 94 -0.24 -5.44 10.11
C THR A 94 1.06 -5.08 10.82
N VAL A 95 2.07 -5.91 10.61
CA VAL A 95 3.46 -5.67 11.04
C VAL A 95 4.36 -5.64 9.81
N ILE A 96 5.53 -5.02 9.92
CA ILE A 96 6.53 -5.06 8.86
C ILE A 96 7.24 -6.42 8.90
N ALA A 97 7.30 -7.08 7.75
CA ALA A 97 8.04 -8.31 7.52
C ALA A 97 9.15 -8.09 6.49
N ALA A 98 10.12 -9.01 6.48
CA ALA A 98 11.16 -9.06 5.47
C ALA A 98 10.93 -10.26 4.54
N LEU A 99 10.73 -9.98 3.26
CA LEU A 99 10.89 -10.98 2.21
C LEU A 99 12.37 -11.14 1.90
N VAL A 100 12.89 -12.36 2.02
CA VAL A 100 14.28 -12.70 1.69
C VAL A 100 14.29 -13.89 0.73
N TYR A 101 15.38 -14.09 -0.01
CA TYR A 101 15.51 -15.29 -0.83
C TYR A 101 15.66 -16.54 0.06
N ARG A 102 15.32 -17.72 -0.48
CA ARG A 102 15.18 -18.97 0.29
C ARG A 102 16.42 -19.32 1.12
N ASP A 103 17.60 -19.14 0.55
CA ASP A 103 18.88 -19.48 1.17
C ASP A 103 19.57 -18.26 1.80
N SER A 104 18.78 -17.25 2.19
CA SER A 104 19.32 -16.01 2.75
C SER A 104 20.06 -16.22 4.08
N PRO A 105 21.22 -15.56 4.28
CA PRO A 105 21.90 -15.54 5.56
C PRO A 105 21.17 -14.68 6.60
N VAL A 106 20.16 -13.90 6.21
CA VAL A 106 19.35 -13.11 7.14
C VAL A 106 18.47 -14.06 7.97
N LYS A 107 18.70 -14.13 9.28
CA LYS A 107 17.92 -14.95 10.23
C LYS A 107 17.11 -14.12 11.22
N LYS A 108 17.52 -12.87 11.43
CA LYS A 108 16.86 -11.90 12.31
C LYS A 108 16.95 -10.50 11.72
N SER A 109 16.08 -9.59 12.16
CA SER A 109 16.02 -8.21 11.66
C SER A 109 17.35 -7.47 11.80
N SER A 110 18.12 -7.71 12.88
CA SER A 110 19.43 -7.06 13.08
C SER A 110 20.45 -7.38 11.98
N ASP A 111 20.32 -8.52 11.30
CA ASP A 111 21.24 -8.92 10.22
C ASP A 111 21.09 -8.04 8.97
N LEU A 112 20.02 -7.24 8.92
CA LEU A 112 19.75 -6.29 7.84
C LEU A 112 20.53 -5.00 7.99
N ASN A 113 20.82 -4.53 9.21
CA ASN A 113 21.58 -3.28 9.42
C ASN A 113 23.08 -3.51 9.23
N HIS A 114 23.55 -3.53 8.00
CA HIS A 114 24.96 -3.74 7.70
C HIS A 114 25.34 -3.10 6.35
N PRO A 115 26.54 -2.53 6.17
CA PRO A 115 26.95 -1.82 4.94
C PRO A 115 26.92 -2.68 3.66
N GLU A 116 27.04 -3.99 3.81
CA GLU A 116 26.95 -4.94 2.69
C GLU A 116 25.52 -5.39 2.37
N ARG A 117 24.53 -4.99 3.18
CA ARG A 117 23.12 -5.34 2.95
C ARG A 117 22.47 -4.29 2.08
N THR A 118 21.69 -4.75 1.11
CA THR A 118 20.84 -3.92 0.27
C THR A 118 19.38 -4.24 0.57
N LEU A 119 18.60 -3.21 0.90
CA LEU A 119 17.16 -3.31 1.13
C LEU A 119 16.42 -2.74 -0.09
N ALA A 120 15.58 -3.55 -0.71
CA ALA A 120 14.59 -3.07 -1.65
C ALA A 120 13.40 -2.52 -0.85
N LEU A 121 12.95 -1.30 -1.18
CA LEU A 121 11.91 -0.61 -0.43
C LEU A 121 10.90 0.02 -1.38
N ARG A 122 9.63 -0.02 -0.98
CA ARG A 122 8.57 0.69 -1.69
C ARG A 122 8.43 2.12 -1.16
N GLN A 123 8.73 3.12 -1.98
CA GLN A 123 8.78 4.52 -1.55
C GLN A 123 7.45 5.00 -0.96
N GLY A 124 7.53 5.77 0.12
CA GLY A 124 6.35 6.41 0.74
C GLY A 124 5.49 5.48 1.60
N THR A 125 5.93 4.23 1.81
CA THR A 125 5.28 3.26 2.69
C THR A 125 5.86 3.33 4.11
N THR A 126 5.16 2.76 5.09
CA THR A 126 5.66 2.69 6.47
C THR A 126 6.93 1.85 6.57
N SER A 127 7.06 0.77 5.79
CA SER A 127 8.27 -0.04 5.75
C SER A 127 9.48 0.71 5.19
N TYR A 128 9.27 1.63 4.23
CA TYR A 128 10.31 2.53 3.75
C TYR A 128 10.83 3.43 4.88
N PHE A 129 9.95 4.13 5.59
CA PHE A 129 10.36 5.02 6.69
C PHE A 129 11.02 4.25 7.84
N PHE A 130 10.45 3.09 8.19
CA PHE A 130 11.04 2.19 9.18
C PHE A 130 12.46 1.76 8.81
N ALA A 131 12.71 1.42 7.54
CA ALA A 131 14.03 0.99 7.09
C ALA A 131 15.08 2.11 7.12
N LEU A 132 14.68 3.35 6.87
CA LEU A 132 15.58 4.50 6.97
C LEU A 132 16.05 4.73 8.41
N ASP A 133 15.15 4.52 9.36
CA ASP A 133 15.40 4.74 10.79
C ASP A 133 16.15 3.55 11.44
N GLN A 134 15.68 2.34 11.20
CA GLN A 134 16.14 1.13 11.91
C GLN A 134 17.34 0.44 11.23
N PHE A 135 17.53 0.66 9.94
CA PHE A 135 18.60 0.01 9.17
C PHE A 135 19.52 1.04 8.48
N PRO A 136 20.05 2.05 9.19
CA PRO A 136 20.76 3.18 8.61
C PRO A 136 22.04 2.77 7.85
N GLU A 137 22.70 1.67 8.21
CA GLU A 137 23.94 1.22 7.59
C GLU A 137 23.73 0.54 6.23
N SER A 138 22.55 -0.04 6.01
CA SER A 138 22.23 -0.76 4.77
C SER A 138 22.17 0.17 3.56
N LYS A 139 22.43 -0.36 2.38
CA LYS A 139 22.07 0.29 1.11
C LYS A 139 20.55 0.22 0.92
N LYS A 140 19.95 1.24 0.30
CA LYS A 140 18.51 1.28 0.03
C LYS A 140 18.27 1.47 -1.47
N ASN A 141 17.61 0.49 -2.08
CA ASN A 141 17.07 0.59 -3.43
C ASN A 141 15.56 0.90 -3.32
N SER A 142 15.15 2.06 -3.80
CA SER A 142 13.78 2.56 -3.66
C SER A 142 13.00 2.41 -4.96
N PHE A 143 11.78 1.89 -4.87
CA PHE A 143 10.92 1.61 -6.01
C PHE A 143 9.54 2.22 -5.82
N ALA A 144 8.89 2.57 -6.95
CA ALA A 144 7.52 3.07 -6.93
C ALA A 144 6.50 1.94 -6.63
N THR A 145 6.78 0.72 -7.09
CA THR A 145 5.91 -0.45 -6.96
C THR A 145 6.66 -1.66 -6.38
N GLU A 146 5.91 -2.64 -5.89
CA GLU A 146 6.44 -3.85 -5.22
C GLU A 146 7.15 -4.78 -6.20
N THR A 147 6.61 -4.98 -7.40
CA THR A 147 7.14 -5.94 -8.39
C THR A 147 8.64 -5.78 -8.66
N PRO A 148 9.17 -4.59 -8.99
CA PRO A 148 10.61 -4.41 -9.19
C PRO A 148 11.41 -4.61 -7.88
N ALA A 149 10.86 -4.23 -6.72
CA ALA A 149 11.51 -4.45 -5.43
C ALA A 149 11.65 -5.94 -5.09
N ILE A 150 10.60 -6.72 -5.32
CA ILE A 150 10.60 -8.19 -5.17
C ILE A 150 11.57 -8.81 -6.19
N THR A 151 11.57 -8.32 -7.43
CA THR A 151 12.46 -8.81 -8.48
C THR A 151 13.94 -8.65 -8.11
N GLU A 152 14.33 -7.56 -7.45
CA GLU A 152 15.71 -7.37 -6.96
C GLU A 152 16.11 -8.42 -5.93
N VAL A 153 15.18 -8.84 -5.05
CA VAL A 153 15.43 -9.92 -4.09
C VAL A 153 15.58 -11.26 -4.81
N ILE A 154 14.71 -11.55 -5.78
CA ILE A 154 14.78 -12.77 -6.60
C ILE A 154 16.11 -12.85 -7.37
N GLN A 155 16.58 -11.72 -7.91
CA GLN A 155 17.83 -11.63 -8.66
C GLN A 155 19.08 -11.57 -7.77
N GLY A 156 18.93 -11.57 -6.44
CA GLY A 156 20.05 -11.45 -5.50
C GLY A 156 20.71 -10.07 -5.47
N LYS A 157 20.10 -9.05 -6.08
CA LYS A 157 20.59 -7.66 -6.06
C LYS A 157 20.24 -6.94 -4.75
N ALA A 158 19.14 -7.35 -4.12
CA ALA A 158 18.77 -6.94 -2.77
C ALA A 158 18.73 -8.15 -1.83
N ASN A 159 19.10 -7.95 -0.57
CA ASN A 159 19.06 -8.99 0.46
C ASN A 159 17.67 -9.15 1.08
N ALA A 160 16.87 -8.09 1.11
CA ALA A 160 15.51 -8.13 1.62
C ALA A 160 14.61 -7.09 0.95
N PHE A 161 13.32 -7.40 0.85
CA PHE A 161 12.25 -6.43 0.60
C PHE A 161 11.41 -6.30 1.87
N LEU A 162 11.29 -5.08 2.39
CA LEU A 162 10.54 -4.81 3.63
C LEU A 162 9.14 -4.33 3.30
N TYR A 163 8.13 -5.03 3.81
CA TYR A 163 6.75 -4.71 3.52
C TYR A 163 5.76 -5.29 4.52
N ASP A 164 4.49 -4.94 4.39
CA ASP A 164 3.44 -5.44 5.27
C ASP A 164 3.36 -6.98 5.22
N TRP A 165 3.31 -7.61 6.40
CA TRP A 165 3.32 -9.06 6.57
C TRP A 165 2.28 -9.76 5.70
N LEU A 166 1.07 -9.20 5.62
CA LEU A 166 -0.04 -9.77 4.85
C LEU A 166 0.27 -9.92 3.36
N SER A 167 1.17 -9.10 2.84
CA SER A 167 1.60 -9.11 1.44
C SER A 167 2.84 -9.97 1.21
N VAL A 168 3.68 -10.14 2.24
CA VAL A 168 4.86 -11.03 2.19
C VAL A 168 4.46 -12.50 2.34
N TYR A 169 3.44 -12.80 3.15
CA TYR A 169 2.99 -14.17 3.41
C TYR A 169 2.49 -14.90 2.14
N LYS A 170 2.00 -14.17 1.14
CA LYS A 170 1.44 -14.75 -0.10
C LYS A 170 2.46 -15.14 -1.18
N LEU A 171 3.75 -14.87 -0.99
CA LEU A 171 4.77 -15.15 -2.01
C LEU A 171 5.33 -16.58 -1.99
N TYR A 172 4.67 -17.53 -1.30
CA TYR A 172 5.01 -18.96 -1.28
C TYR A 172 3.77 -19.85 -1.30
#